data_AF-A0AAU3IC62-F1
#
_entry.id   AF-A0AAU3IC62-F1
#
_cell.length_a   1.000
_cell.length_b   1.000
_cell.length_c   1.000
_cell.angle_alpha   90.00
_cell.angle_beta   90.00
_cell.angle_gamma   90.00
#
_symmetry.space_group_name_H-M   'P 1'
#
loop_
_entity.id
_entity.type
_entity.pdbx_description
1 polymer ?
#
loop_
_entity_poly.entity_id
_entity_poly.type
_entity_poly.pdbx_seq_one_letter_code
_entity_poly.pdbx_strand_id
1 'polypeptide(L)'
;MGDAHMALGPLELVNGRWVVGDSLRPGGSWLEFRTEGLCWQGRLGGGELIPWSRIMLGVRVYIGRGYPNHGQYSLLGMLGNLSGPFKGRGGGHIDVTLRHPYEDRKLTFDRHAHPYHLLDTFLLEELLSQVVAAGEAHRLGDPDWLGHVLGRMALLTPWLTRRKLGEAVEEAWRG
;
A
#
# COMPACT_ATOMS: atom_id res chain seq x y z
N MET A 1 5.33 21.26 -15.57
CA MET A 1 4.09 20.49 -15.38
C MET A 1 4.18 19.92 -13.99
N GLY A 2 3.30 20.34 -13.08
CA GLY A 2 3.42 19.94 -11.68
C GLY A 2 3.26 18.43 -11.58
N ASP A 3 4.26 17.76 -10.99
CA ASP A 3 4.17 16.37 -10.58
C ASP A 3 2.94 16.28 -9.68
N ALA A 4 1.84 15.77 -10.22
CA ALA A 4 0.75 15.30 -9.40
C ALA A 4 1.39 14.22 -8.54
N HIS A 5 1.59 14.50 -7.25
CA HIS A 5 2.00 13.51 -6.28
C HIS A 5 0.97 12.39 -6.35
N MET A 6 1.24 11.36 -7.14
CA MET A 6 0.40 10.17 -7.21
C MET A 6 0.73 9.40 -5.95
N ALA A 7 -0.01 9.70 -4.91
CA ALA A 7 0.07 9.05 -3.62
C ALA A 7 -1.26 8.36 -3.35
N LEU A 8 -1.20 7.16 -2.78
CA LEU A 8 -2.34 6.47 -2.22
C LEU A 8 -2.00 6.08 -0.78
N GLY A 9 -2.21 7.04 0.12
CA GLY A 9 -1.95 6.86 1.55
C GLY A 9 -0.46 6.65 1.79
N PRO A 10 -0.03 5.44 2.23
CA PRO A 10 1.39 5.18 2.46
C PRO A 10 2.18 4.87 1.19
N LEU A 11 1.53 4.68 0.04
CA LEU A 11 2.17 4.37 -1.25
C LEU A 11 2.43 5.66 -2.05
N GLU A 12 3.67 5.90 -2.46
CA GLU A 12 4.07 7.06 -3.27
C GLU A 12 5.03 6.68 -4.40
N LEU A 13 5.00 7.42 -5.50
CA LEU A 13 5.99 7.29 -6.58
C LEU A 13 7.24 8.10 -6.24
N VAL A 14 8.37 7.42 -5.99
CA VAL A 14 9.66 8.03 -5.67
C VAL A 14 10.70 7.54 -6.68
N ASN A 15 11.33 8.47 -7.41
CA ASN A 15 12.34 8.16 -8.44
C ASN A 15 11.87 7.10 -9.47
N GLY A 16 10.61 7.16 -9.89
CA GLY A 16 10.02 6.21 -10.84
C GLY A 16 9.71 4.82 -10.26
N ARG A 17 9.74 4.66 -8.94
CA ARG A 17 9.42 3.41 -8.23
C ARG A 17 8.33 3.64 -7.20
N TRP A 18 7.42 2.69 -7.08
CA TRP A 18 6.37 2.75 -6.08
C TRP A 18 6.89 2.27 -4.73
N VAL A 19 6.73 3.12 -3.73
CA VAL A 19 7.32 2.95 -2.40
C VAL A 19 6.26 3.08 -1.33
N VAL A 20 6.27 2.17 -0.36
CA VAL A 20 5.46 2.27 0.86
C VAL A 20 6.33 2.79 2.00
N GLY A 21 5.96 3.95 2.54
CA GLY A 21 6.67 4.63 3.62
C GLY A 21 7.87 5.46 3.17
N ASP A 22 8.44 6.20 4.12
CA ASP A 22 9.44 7.24 3.84
C ASP A 22 10.82 6.67 3.51
N SER A 23 11.06 6.43 2.22
CA SER A 23 12.37 5.98 1.70
C SER A 23 13.46 7.05 1.75
N LEU A 24 13.09 8.33 1.85
CA LEU A 24 14.03 9.44 1.93
C LEU A 24 14.61 9.60 3.33
N ARG A 25 13.99 8.97 4.33
CA ARG A 25 14.44 8.99 5.72
C ARG A 25 15.68 8.10 5.92
N PRO A 26 16.84 8.68 6.29
CA PRO A 26 18.04 7.89 6.53
C PRO A 26 17.85 6.91 7.69
N GLY A 27 18.19 5.64 7.46
CA GLY A 27 17.99 4.57 8.44
C GLY A 27 16.52 4.32 8.80
N GLY A 28 15.59 4.75 7.94
CA GLY A 28 14.18 4.38 8.05
C GLY A 28 13.91 3.00 7.44
N SER A 29 12.72 2.47 7.70
CA SER A 29 12.23 1.28 6.99
C SER A 29 11.17 1.65 5.96
N TRP A 30 11.15 0.96 4.84
CA TRP A 30 10.23 1.21 3.73
C TRP A 30 10.14 -0.04 2.84
N LEU A 31 9.15 -0.06 1.95
CA LEU A 31 9.01 -1.11 0.95
C LEU A 31 9.06 -0.53 -0.45
N GLU A 32 9.63 -1.25 -1.39
CA GLU A 32 9.68 -0.93 -2.81
C GLU A 32 8.97 -2.01 -3.61
N PHE A 33 8.13 -1.60 -4.56
CA PHE A 33 7.57 -2.54 -5.51
C PHE A 33 8.50 -2.60 -6.72
N ARG A 34 9.05 -3.79 -6.97
CA ARG A 34 9.92 -4.07 -8.12
C ARG A 34 9.33 -5.15 -8.98
N THR A 35 9.78 -5.26 -10.23
CA THR A 35 9.33 -6.29 -11.17
C THR A 35 9.49 -7.71 -10.63
N GLU A 36 10.57 -7.96 -9.91
CA GLU A 36 10.94 -9.27 -9.37
C GLU A 36 10.28 -9.60 -8.03
N GLY A 37 9.83 -8.58 -7.27
CA GLY A 37 9.27 -8.78 -5.95
C GLY A 37 9.10 -7.50 -5.14
N LEU A 38 8.68 -7.70 -3.89
CA LEU A 38 8.59 -6.67 -2.87
C LEU A 38 9.95 -6.55 -2.16
N CYS A 39 10.65 -5.44 -2.36
CA CYS A 39 11.91 -5.18 -1.69
C CYS A 39 11.64 -4.43 -0.38
N TRP A 40 11.84 -5.11 0.75
CA TRP A 40 11.72 -4.50 2.07
C TRP A 40 13.10 -4.02 2.55
N GLN A 41 13.19 -2.75 2.89
CA GLN A 41 14.37 -2.19 3.54
C GLN A 41 14.12 -2.09 5.04
N GLY A 42 14.84 -2.89 5.82
CA GLY A 42 14.79 -2.86 7.27
C GLY A 42 15.63 -1.73 7.89
N ARG A 43 15.26 -1.33 9.11
CA ARG A 43 15.95 -0.27 9.88
C ARG A 43 17.42 -0.57 10.19
N LEU A 44 17.76 -1.85 10.31
CA LEU A 44 19.09 -2.34 10.71
C LEU A 44 20.05 -2.54 9.52
N GLY A 45 19.67 -2.12 8.32
CA GLY A 45 20.49 -2.27 7.12
C GLY A 45 20.40 -3.69 6.56
N GLY A 46 19.74 -3.83 5.43
CA GLY A 46 19.53 -5.09 4.74
C GLY A 46 18.24 -5.00 3.94
N GLY A 47 18.38 -4.95 2.62
CA GLY A 47 17.26 -5.05 1.70
C GLY A 47 16.93 -6.52 1.51
N GLU A 48 15.73 -6.92 1.91
CA GLU A 48 15.19 -8.25 1.64
C GLU A 48 14.28 -8.18 0.42
N LEU A 49 14.59 -8.95 -0.62
CA LEU A 49 13.69 -9.11 -1.75
C LEU A 49 12.79 -10.33 -1.52
N ILE A 50 11.48 -10.10 -1.44
CA ILE A 50 10.45 -11.12 -1.37
C ILE A 50 9.86 -11.29 -2.78
N PRO A 51 10.13 -12.40 -3.48
CA PRO A 51 9.57 -12.63 -4.81
C PRO A 51 8.04 -12.58 -4.80
N TRP A 52 7.43 -11.97 -5.83
CA TRP A 52 5.96 -11.97 -5.98
C TRP A 52 5.38 -13.39 -5.98
N SER A 53 6.12 -14.34 -6.54
CA SER A 53 5.79 -15.77 -6.55
C SER A 53 5.76 -16.41 -5.17
N ARG A 54 6.19 -15.73 -4.10
CA ARG A 54 6.05 -16.19 -2.72
C ARG A 54 4.88 -15.54 -2.01
N ILE A 55 4.42 -14.37 -2.44
CA ILE A 55 3.31 -13.67 -1.77
C ILE A 55 1.99 -14.41 -2.06
N MET A 56 1.27 -14.76 -1.00
CA MET A 56 -0.07 -15.34 -1.04
C MET A 56 -1.14 -14.31 -0.65
N LEU A 57 -2.41 -14.73 -0.76
CA LEU A 57 -3.58 -14.00 -0.28
C LEU A 57 -3.37 -13.43 1.14
N GLY A 58 -3.89 -12.24 1.40
CA GLY A 58 -3.93 -11.67 2.75
C GLY A 58 -3.01 -10.48 3.01
N VAL A 59 -2.69 -9.68 1.99
CA VAL A 59 -1.97 -8.41 2.21
C VAL A 59 -2.84 -7.47 3.03
N ARG A 60 -2.41 -7.13 4.25
CA ARG A 60 -3.11 -6.19 5.14
C ARG A 60 -2.23 -5.00 5.45
N VAL A 61 -2.78 -3.79 5.43
CA VAL A 61 -2.02 -2.55 5.64
C VAL A 61 -2.44 -1.88 6.94
N TYR A 62 -1.49 -1.73 7.86
CA TYR A 62 -1.74 -1.14 9.17
C TYR A 62 -0.93 0.15 9.36
N ILE A 63 -1.58 1.22 9.83
CA ILE A 63 -0.94 2.50 10.16
C ILE A 63 -0.94 2.73 11.68
N GLY A 64 0.19 3.16 12.24
CA GLY A 64 0.35 3.45 13.66
C GLY A 64 0.55 2.21 14.54
N ARG A 65 0.30 2.34 15.86
CA ARG A 65 0.56 1.28 16.87
C ARG A 65 -0.41 0.08 16.81
N GLY A 66 -1.25 0.02 15.79
CA GLY A 66 -2.32 -0.97 15.66
C GLY A 66 -3.54 -0.29 15.08
N TYR A 67 -3.71 -0.43 13.78
CA TYR A 67 -5.00 -0.17 13.15
C TYR A 67 -5.96 -1.28 13.61
N PRO A 68 -7.12 -0.98 14.23
CA PRO A 68 -7.95 -2.02 14.84
C PRO A 68 -8.60 -2.92 13.78
N ASN A 69 -8.56 -4.22 14.07
CA ASN A 69 -9.18 -5.30 13.30
C ASN A 69 -10.72 -5.21 13.40
N HIS A 70 -11.40 -5.25 12.26
CA HIS A 70 -12.85 -5.51 12.05
C HIS A 70 -13.86 -4.96 13.09
N GLY A 71 -14.65 -3.98 12.67
CA GLY A 71 -15.97 -3.70 13.26
C GLY A 71 -16.34 -2.23 13.26
N GLN A 72 -17.33 -1.87 12.44
CA GLN A 72 -18.06 -0.59 12.44
C GLN A 72 -17.29 0.65 11.95
N TYR A 73 -17.18 0.80 10.62
CA TYR A 73 -17.05 2.13 10.02
C TYR A 73 -18.44 2.67 9.70
N SER A 74 -18.91 3.68 10.44
CA SER A 74 -19.93 4.59 9.92
C SER A 74 -19.23 5.65 9.06
N LEU A 75 -19.87 6.06 7.97
CA LEU A 75 -19.39 7.15 7.09
C LEU A 75 -19.01 8.42 7.88
N LEU A 76 -19.61 8.64 9.05
CA LEU A 76 -19.34 9.78 9.93
C LEU A 76 -17.97 9.68 10.63
N GLY A 77 -17.50 8.46 10.94
CA GLY A 77 -16.16 8.21 11.49
C GLY A 77 -15.04 8.32 10.45
N MET A 78 -15.36 8.21 9.16
CA MET A 78 -14.41 8.38 8.05
C MET A 78 -14.14 9.86 7.70
N LEU A 79 -15.09 10.76 8.02
CA LEU A 79 -14.97 12.21 7.80
C LEU A 79 -14.31 12.96 8.96
N GLY A 80 -14.26 12.34 10.14
CA GLY A 80 -13.61 12.91 11.31
C GLY A 80 -12.10 12.76 11.19
N ASN A 81 -11.39 13.85 10.83
CA ASN A 81 -9.95 14.01 11.00
C ASN A 81 -9.53 13.50 12.40
N LEU A 82 -9.04 12.25 12.47
CA LEU A 82 -8.65 11.59 13.72
C LEU A 82 -7.53 12.40 14.37
N SER A 83 -7.90 13.09 15.45
CA SER A 83 -7.01 13.88 16.29
C SER A 83 -6.59 13.06 17.51
N GLY A 84 -5.27 12.91 17.71
CA GLY A 84 -4.64 12.14 18.81
C GLY A 84 -4.20 10.73 18.39
N PRO A 85 -3.55 9.92 19.25
CA PRO A 85 -2.11 9.54 19.28
C PRO A 85 -1.35 9.29 17.95
N PHE A 86 -1.92 9.51 16.78
CA PHE A 86 -1.28 9.46 15.45
C PHE A 86 -0.25 10.59 15.18
N LYS A 87 0.08 11.39 16.21
CA LYS A 87 0.91 12.61 16.13
C LYS A 87 2.39 12.42 16.53
N GLY A 88 2.90 11.21 16.69
CA GLY A 88 4.30 11.00 17.06
C GLY A 88 4.94 9.78 16.42
N ARG A 89 5.97 10.00 15.59
CA ARG A 89 7.02 9.02 15.19
C ARG A 89 6.56 7.64 14.69
N GLY A 90 5.29 7.48 14.32
CA GLY A 90 4.67 6.17 14.09
C GLY A 90 4.67 5.78 12.63
N GLY A 91 5.36 4.69 12.32
CA GLY A 91 5.28 3.97 11.05
C GLY A 91 4.02 3.09 10.94
N GLY A 92 4.01 2.25 9.92
CA GLY A 92 3.02 1.20 9.71
C GLY A 92 3.68 -0.16 9.47
N HIS A 93 2.86 -1.15 9.14
CA HIS A 93 3.35 -2.42 8.64
C HIS A 93 2.39 -3.01 7.63
N ILE A 94 2.94 -3.76 6.69
CA ILE A 94 2.18 -4.64 5.81
C ILE A 94 2.36 -6.06 6.34
N ASP A 95 1.26 -6.73 6.65
CA ASP A 95 1.27 -8.17 6.90
C ASP A 95 1.10 -8.90 5.57
N VAL A 96 1.99 -9.84 5.28
CA VAL A 96 1.94 -10.70 4.11
C VAL A 96 2.15 -12.15 4.52
N THR A 97 1.37 -13.06 3.95
CA THR A 97 1.62 -14.50 4.06
C THR A 97 2.45 -14.94 2.87
N LEU A 98 3.60 -15.57 3.14
CA LEU A 98 4.49 -16.12 2.11
C LEU A 98 4.31 -17.64 2.00
N ARG A 99 4.56 -18.18 0.80
CA ARG A 99 4.65 -19.63 0.54
C ARG A 99 6.09 -20.08 0.35
N HIS A 100 6.30 -21.38 0.56
CA HIS A 100 7.56 -22.13 0.36
C HIS A 100 8.79 -21.56 1.09
N PRO A 101 8.87 -21.68 2.44
CA PRO A 101 7.88 -22.25 3.36
C PRO A 101 6.75 -21.27 3.68
N TYR A 102 5.70 -21.76 4.35
CA TYR A 102 4.63 -20.90 4.84
C TYR A 102 5.13 -20.07 6.02
N GLU A 103 5.08 -18.74 5.88
CA GLU A 103 5.46 -17.81 6.92
C GLU A 103 4.62 -16.54 6.86
N ASP A 104 4.13 -16.07 8.00
CA ASP A 104 3.52 -14.75 8.12
C ASP A 104 4.60 -13.73 8.44
N ARG A 105 4.73 -12.72 7.56
CA ARG A 105 5.75 -11.68 7.67
C ARG A 105 5.09 -10.34 7.93
N LYS A 106 5.67 -9.61 8.86
CA LYS A 106 5.30 -8.24 9.20
C LYS A 106 6.38 -7.29 8.72
N LEU A 107 6.09 -6.59 7.62
CA LEU A 107 7.03 -5.69 6.95
C LEU A 107 6.78 -4.26 7.41
N THR A 108 7.62 -3.76 8.31
CA THR A 108 7.44 -2.42 8.91
C THR A 108 7.95 -1.33 7.98
N PHE A 109 7.28 -0.18 7.98
CA PHE A 109 7.71 1.03 7.28
C PHE A 109 7.55 2.27 8.15
N ASP A 110 8.43 3.25 7.98
CA ASP A 110 8.31 4.58 8.56
C ASP A 110 7.32 5.41 7.75
N ARG A 111 6.55 6.26 8.43
CA ARG A 111 5.55 7.11 7.77
C ARG A 111 6.21 8.30 7.10
N HIS A 112 5.67 8.73 5.96
CA HIS A 112 5.96 10.02 5.35
C HIS A 112 5.66 11.19 6.30
N ALA A 113 6.20 12.36 5.95
CA ALA A 113 6.01 13.60 6.71
C ALA A 113 4.54 14.04 6.73
N HIS A 114 3.79 13.81 5.64
CA HIS A 114 2.37 14.15 5.52
C HIS A 114 1.47 13.08 6.19
N PRO A 115 0.25 13.45 6.58
CA PRO A 115 -0.75 12.47 7.04
C PRO A 115 -1.23 11.59 5.88
N TYR A 116 -1.70 10.39 6.22
CA TYR A 116 -2.41 9.52 5.28
C TYR A 116 -3.91 9.62 5.53
N HIS A 117 -4.69 9.69 4.45
CA HIS A 117 -6.13 9.53 4.58
C HIS A 117 -6.46 8.06 4.80
N LEU A 118 -7.48 7.86 5.64
CA LEU A 118 -7.95 6.53 6.03
C LEU A 118 -8.43 5.72 4.81
N LEU A 119 -9.17 6.40 3.93
CA LEU A 119 -9.69 5.83 2.69
C LEU A 119 -8.56 5.37 1.77
N ASP A 120 -7.51 6.17 1.61
CA ASP A 120 -6.39 5.82 0.74
C ASP A 120 -5.65 4.58 1.25
N THR A 121 -5.52 4.44 2.58
CA THR A 121 -4.93 3.24 3.20
C THR A 121 -5.79 2.00 2.91
N PHE A 122 -7.11 2.11 3.03
CA PHE A 122 -8.03 1.02 2.73
C PHE A 122 -8.02 0.66 1.23
N LEU A 123 -8.00 1.66 0.36
CA LEU A 123 -7.92 1.47 -1.09
C LEU A 123 -6.63 0.76 -1.48
N LEU A 124 -5.51 1.11 -0.84
CA LEU A 124 -4.24 0.43 -1.05
C LEU A 124 -4.33 -1.04 -0.62
N GLU A 125 -4.86 -1.33 0.57
CA GLU A 125 -5.03 -2.72 1.04
C GLU A 125 -5.88 -3.55 0.06
N GLU A 126 -6.99 -3.00 -0.39
CA GLU A 126 -7.88 -3.72 -1.31
C GLU A 126 -7.24 -3.89 -2.69
N LEU A 127 -6.52 -2.89 -3.21
CA LEU A 127 -5.75 -3.02 -4.46
C LEU A 127 -4.73 -4.15 -4.36
N LEU A 128 -3.90 -4.15 -3.31
CA LEU A 128 -2.90 -5.19 -3.10
C LEU A 128 -3.54 -6.57 -2.96
N SER A 129 -4.63 -6.66 -2.19
CA SER A 129 -5.38 -7.90 -2.01
C SER A 129 -5.94 -8.45 -3.33
N GLN A 130 -6.55 -7.60 -4.17
CA GLN A 130 -7.12 -8.03 -5.45
C GLN A 130 -6.06 -8.46 -6.45
N VAL A 131 -4.97 -7.69 -6.58
CA VAL A 131 -3.89 -8.01 -7.53
C VAL A 131 -3.17 -9.30 -7.13
N VAL A 132 -2.93 -9.51 -5.83
CA VAL A 132 -2.37 -10.77 -5.33
C VAL A 132 -3.34 -11.93 -5.50
N ALA A 133 -4.65 -11.72 -5.25
CA ALA A 133 -5.67 -12.76 -5.43
C ALA A 133 -5.84 -13.17 -6.90
N ALA A 134 -5.63 -12.26 -7.83
CA ALA A 134 -5.60 -12.54 -9.26
C ALA A 134 -4.34 -13.30 -9.72
N GLY A 135 -3.33 -13.47 -8.85
CA GLY A 135 -2.03 -14.03 -9.23
C GLY A 135 -1.14 -13.07 -10.03
N GLU A 136 -1.53 -11.80 -10.09
CA GLU A 136 -0.92 -10.75 -10.93
C GLU A 136 -0.01 -9.82 -10.12
N ALA A 137 0.47 -10.27 -8.95
CA ALA A 137 1.30 -9.49 -8.03
C ALA A 137 2.54 -8.86 -8.70
N HIS A 138 3.07 -9.49 -9.75
CA HIS A 138 4.19 -8.97 -10.53
C HIS A 138 3.93 -7.61 -11.20
N ARG A 139 2.66 -7.30 -11.50
CA ARG A 139 2.27 -6.01 -12.10
C ARG A 139 2.43 -4.84 -11.13
N LEU A 140 2.41 -5.09 -9.82
CA LEU A 140 2.68 -4.04 -8.82
C LEU A 140 4.09 -3.46 -8.98
N GLY A 141 5.02 -4.23 -9.56
CA GLY A 141 6.37 -3.80 -9.89
C GLY A 141 6.50 -2.98 -11.17
N ASP A 142 5.43 -2.87 -11.97
CA ASP A 142 5.38 -2.03 -13.16
C ASP A 142 4.91 -0.61 -12.77
N PRO A 143 5.80 0.39 -12.83
CA PRO A 143 5.48 1.73 -12.37
C PRO A 143 4.43 2.44 -13.22
N ASP A 144 4.41 2.18 -14.53
CA ASP A 144 3.47 2.82 -15.45
C ASP A 144 2.07 2.22 -15.29
N TRP A 145 2.00 0.89 -15.18
CA TRP A 145 0.74 0.20 -14.92
C TRP A 145 0.11 0.64 -13.59
N LEU A 146 0.89 0.66 -12.50
CA LEU A 146 0.38 1.06 -11.19
C LEU A 146 0.00 2.55 -11.17
N GLY A 147 0.74 3.41 -11.86
CA GLY A 147 0.36 4.81 -12.06
C GLY A 147 -0.96 4.97 -12.81
N HIS A 148 -1.21 4.16 -13.85
CA HIS A 148 -2.47 4.17 -14.58
C HIS A 148 -3.65 3.75 -13.69
N VAL A 149 -3.50 2.66 -12.93
CA VAL A 149 -4.53 2.17 -11.99
C VAL A 149 -4.87 3.25 -10.96
N LEU A 150 -3.85 3.84 -10.33
CA LEU A 150 -4.05 4.88 -9.31
C LEU A 150 -4.67 6.15 -9.90
N GLY A 151 -4.26 6.56 -11.11
CA GLY A 151 -4.84 7.68 -11.83
C GLY A 151 -6.34 7.48 -12.08
N ARG A 152 -6.77 6.26 -12.42
CA ARG A 152 -8.20 5.95 -12.58
C ARG A 152 -8.95 5.86 -11.26
N MET A 153 -8.33 5.34 -10.21
CA MET A 153 -8.92 5.32 -8.87
C MET A 153 -9.17 6.74 -8.34
N ALA A 154 -8.26 7.68 -8.60
CA ALA A 154 -8.42 9.09 -8.22
C ALA A 154 -9.62 9.78 -8.90
N LEU A 155 -10.06 9.30 -10.07
CA LEU A 155 -11.25 9.80 -10.76
C LEU A 155 -12.56 9.25 -10.18
N LEU A 156 -12.50 8.19 -9.35
CA LEU A 156 -13.66 7.45 -8.86
C LEU A 156 -14.02 7.77 -7.38
N THR A 157 -13.19 8.54 -6.68
CA THR A 157 -13.30 8.85 -5.23
C THR A 157 -14.27 10.02 -4.98
N PRO A 158 -15.55 9.73 -4.73
CA PRO A 158 -16.01 9.80 -3.32
C PRO A 158 -16.82 8.59 -2.82
N TRP A 159 -17.16 7.62 -3.68
CA TRP A 159 -18.15 6.56 -3.37
C TRP A 159 -17.68 5.14 -3.73
N LEU A 160 -16.37 4.88 -3.67
CA LEU A 160 -15.81 3.58 -4.03
C LEU A 160 -16.28 2.48 -3.08
N THR A 161 -17.13 1.60 -3.59
CA THR A 161 -17.41 0.27 -3.01
C THR A 161 -16.42 -0.74 -3.59
N ARG A 162 -16.17 -1.84 -2.87
CA ARG A 162 -15.26 -2.93 -3.27
C ARG A 162 -15.40 -3.37 -4.74
N ARG A 163 -16.63 -3.37 -5.27
CA ARG A 163 -16.94 -3.73 -6.65
C ARG A 163 -16.36 -2.75 -7.67
N LYS A 164 -16.44 -1.44 -7.40
CA LYS A 164 -15.90 -0.40 -8.30
C LYS A 164 -14.38 -0.41 -8.35
N LEU A 165 -13.72 -0.81 -7.26
CA LEU A 165 -12.28 -1.05 -7.28
C LEU A 165 -11.94 -2.27 -8.15
N GLY A 166 -12.72 -3.36 -8.02
CA GLY A 166 -12.61 -4.51 -8.93
C GLY A 166 -12.77 -4.11 -10.40
N GLU A 167 -13.80 -3.34 -10.74
CA GLU A 167 -14.02 -2.82 -12.10
C GLU A 167 -12.83 -1.96 -12.58
N ALA A 168 -12.29 -1.08 -11.73
CA ALA A 168 -11.13 -0.26 -12.05
C ALA A 168 -9.82 -1.05 -12.17
N VAL A 169 -9.70 -2.21 -11.53
CA VAL A 169 -8.55 -3.12 -11.72
C VAL A 169 -8.73 -3.91 -13.01
N GLU A 170 -9.92 -4.48 -13.22
CA GLU A 170 -10.29 -5.25 -14.42
C GLU A 170 -10.20 -4.44 -15.72
N GLU A 171 -10.67 -3.19 -15.72
CA GLU A 171 -10.55 -2.33 -16.89
C GLU A 171 -9.08 -1.96 -17.19
N ALA A 172 -8.19 -2.06 -16.20
CA ALA A 172 -6.75 -1.79 -16.38
C ALA A 172 -6.07 -3.06 -16.90
N TRP A 173 -6.75 -4.19 -16.86
CA TRP A 173 -6.35 -5.41 -17.53
C TRP A 173 -6.77 -5.45 -19.00
N ARG A 174 -7.75 -4.62 -19.41
CA ARG A 174 -8.30 -4.61 -20.78
C ARG A 174 -7.74 -3.52 -21.70
N GLY A 175 -7.09 -2.51 -21.14
CA GLY A 175 -6.41 -1.44 -21.88
C GLY A 175 -4.92 -1.71 -21.97
#